data_AF-A0A6L7JLW1-F1
#
_entry.id   AF-A0A6L7JLW1-F1
#
_cell.length_a   1.000
_cell.length_b   1.000
_cell.length_c   1.000
_cell.angle_alpha   90.00
_cell.angle_beta   90.00
_cell.angle_gamma   90.00
#
_symmetry.space_group_name_H-M   'P 1'
#
loop_
_entity.id
_entity.type
_entity.pdbx_description
1 polymer ?
#
loop_
_entity_poly.entity_id
_entity_poly.type
_entity_poly.pdbx_seq_one_letter_code
_entity_poly.pdbx_strand_id
1 'polypeptide(L)'
;MTAFSYKLRRLVVVNAIKSGRQATFGPAIVYSDPYLRRFPDMVAQGDIAIDLDARYRNHEASAIRDHGTKFRIAVDNLPKLYKNIRSL
;
A
#
# COMPACT_ATOMS: atom_id res chain seq x y z
N MET A 1 3.07 18.06 7.40
CA MET A 1 2.16 16.96 7.02
C MET A 1 3.00 15.73 6.66
N THR A 2 2.59 14.51 7.02
CA THR A 2 3.32 13.28 6.69
C THR A 2 3.01 12.84 5.26
N ALA A 3 3.88 12.03 4.64
CA ALA A 3 3.64 11.48 3.31
C ALA A 3 2.30 10.70 3.24
N PHE A 4 1.98 9.97 4.32
CA PHE A 4 0.72 9.25 4.47
C PHE A 4 -0.50 10.18 4.44
N SER A 5 -0.51 11.25 5.25
CA SER A 5 -1.68 12.16 5.32
C SER A 5 -1.89 13.01 4.08
N TYR A 6 -0.84 13.19 3.27
CA TYR A 6 -0.90 13.92 2.02
C TYR A 6 -1.31 13.04 0.84
N LYS A 7 -0.58 11.93 0.61
CA LYS A 7 -0.77 11.07 -0.58
C LYS A 7 -1.95 10.11 -0.44
N LEU A 8 -2.27 9.68 0.78
CA LEU A 8 -3.24 8.62 1.05
C LEU A 8 -4.47 9.14 1.80
N ARG A 9 -4.76 10.46 1.70
CA ARG A 9 -6.00 11.07 2.23
C ARG A 9 -7.26 10.45 1.62
N ARG A 10 -7.20 10.11 0.33
CA ARG A 10 -8.21 9.38 -0.41
C ARG A 10 -7.51 8.29 -1.20
N LEU A 11 -7.90 7.04 -0.95
CA LEU A 11 -7.35 5.86 -1.59
C LEU A 11 -8.49 5.14 -2.30
N VAL A 12 -8.32 4.85 -3.59
CA VAL A 12 -9.24 4.01 -4.36
C VAL A 12 -8.53 2.70 -4.65
N VAL A 13 -9.10 1.60 -4.20
CA VAL A 13 -8.60 0.25 -4.44
C VAL A 13 -9.49 -0.40 -5.47
N VAL A 14 -8.89 -0.87 -6.57
CA VAL A 14 -9.60 -1.56 -7.64
C VAL A 14 -9.06 -2.98 -7.72
N ASN A 15 -9.94 -3.95 -7.55
CA ASN A 15 -9.57 -5.35 -7.75
C ASN A 15 -9.56 -5.66 -9.25
N ALA A 16 -8.58 -6.45 -9.68
CA ALA A 16 -8.47 -6.85 -11.08
C ALA A 16 -8.14 -8.34 -11.19
N ILE A 17 -8.79 -9.00 -12.15
CA ILE A 17 -8.46 -10.36 -12.56
C ILE A 17 -7.55 -10.26 -13.77
N LYS A 18 -6.34 -10.81 -13.66
CA LYS A 18 -5.34 -10.78 -14.73
C LYS A 18 -5.48 -12.01 -15.63
N SER A 19 -5.48 -11.80 -16.94
CA SER A 19 -5.39 -12.84 -17.97
C SER A 19 -4.29 -12.49 -18.97
N GLY A 20 -3.15 -13.18 -18.87
CA GLY A 20 -1.97 -12.88 -19.69
C GLY A 20 -1.48 -11.43 -19.49
N ARG A 21 -1.52 -10.63 -20.56
CA ARG A 21 -1.15 -9.20 -20.55
C ARG A 21 -2.34 -8.26 -20.33
N GLN A 22 -3.54 -8.81 -20.16
CA GLN A 22 -4.77 -8.05 -19.94
C GLN A 22 -5.21 -8.17 -18.48
N ALA A 23 -5.96 -7.17 -18.02
CA ALA A 23 -6.58 -7.16 -16.70
C ALA A 23 -8.01 -6.66 -16.84
N THR A 24 -8.96 -7.43 -16.29
CA THR A 24 -10.35 -7.03 -16.17
C THR A 24 -10.54 -6.42 -14.78
N PHE A 25 -10.83 -5.13 -14.74
CA PHE A 25 -11.07 -4.39 -13.50
C PHE A 25 -12.49 -4.64 -13.02
N GLY A 26 -12.60 -4.99 -11.74
CA GLY A 26 -13.87 -5.17 -11.04
C GLY A 26 -14.28 -3.92 -10.25
N PRO A 27 -15.19 -4.10 -9.28
CA PRO A 27 -15.63 -3.03 -8.40
C PRO A 27 -14.46 -2.36 -7.66
N ALA A 28 -14.66 -1.09 -7.32
CA ALA A 28 -13.70 -0.29 -6.60
C ALA A 28 -14.20 0.05 -5.19
N ILE A 29 -13.27 0.15 -4.24
CA ILE A 29 -13.55 0.60 -2.87
C ILE A 29 -12.78 1.89 -2.63
N VAL A 30 -13.48 2.91 -2.15
CA VAL A 30 -12.91 4.20 -1.78
C VAL A 30 -12.77 4.27 -0.27
N TYR A 31 -11.55 4.52 0.18
CA TYR A 31 -11.18 4.77 1.56
C TYR A 31 -10.81 6.26 1.72
N SER A 32 -11.39 6.96 2.68
CA SER A 32 -11.02 8.35 2.98
C SER A 32 -10.85 8.64 4.46
N ASP A 33 -10.10 9.72 4.72
CA ASP A 33 -9.87 10.28 6.05
C ASP A 33 -9.15 9.30 7.00
N PRO A 34 -7.85 9.03 6.74
CA PRO A 34 -7.10 8.04 7.49
C PRO A 34 -6.91 8.42 8.96
N TYR A 35 -6.91 7.42 9.85
CA TYR A 35 -6.53 7.57 11.24
C TYR A 35 -5.00 7.67 11.36
N LEU A 36 -4.45 8.88 11.29
CA LEU A 36 -2.99 9.10 11.27
C LEU A 36 -2.26 8.48 12.48
N ARG A 37 -2.91 8.44 13.65
CA ARG A 37 -2.34 7.85 14.87
C ARG A 37 -2.31 6.32 14.83
N ARG A 38 -3.21 5.67 14.07
CA ARG A 38 -3.24 4.21 13.96
C ARG A 38 -2.13 3.66 13.08
N PHE A 39 -1.57 4.48 12.18
CA PHE A 39 -0.50 4.02 11.30
C PHE A 39 0.72 3.46 12.05
N PRO A 40 1.36 4.19 12.99
CA PRO A 40 2.48 3.63 13.77
C PRO A 40 2.05 2.44 14.63
N ASP A 41 0.86 2.46 15.22
CA ASP A 41 0.35 1.33 16.03
C ASP A 41 0.21 0.05 15.19
N MET A 42 -0.32 0.16 13.98
CA MET A 42 -0.48 -0.95 13.05
C MET A 42 0.87 -1.46 12.52
N VAL A 43 1.89 -0.60 12.40
CA VAL A 43 3.26 -1.04 12.14
C VAL A 43 3.78 -1.87 13.32
N ALA A 44 3.61 -1.38 14.55
CA ALA A 44 4.07 -2.07 15.75
C ALA A 44 3.37 -3.43 15.97
N GLN A 45 2.11 -3.54 15.56
CA GLN A 45 1.30 -4.76 15.64
C GLN A 45 1.54 -5.75 14.49
N GLY A 46 2.30 -5.37 13.47
CA GLY A 46 2.56 -6.21 12.28
C GLY A 46 1.45 -6.19 11.23
N ASP A 47 0.42 -5.36 11.40
CA ASP A 47 -0.64 -5.17 10.39
C ASP A 47 -0.12 -4.40 9.16
N ILE A 48 0.92 -3.56 9.33
CA ILE A 48 1.66 -2.88 8.26
C ILE A 48 3.12 -3.32 8.29
N ALA A 49 3.60 -3.90 7.20
CA ALA A 49 4.99 -4.32 7.04
C ALA A 49 5.87 -3.19 6.49
N ILE A 50 7.12 -3.11 6.96
CA ILE A 50 8.19 -2.30 6.38
C ILE A 50 8.99 -3.21 5.44
N ASP A 51 8.97 -2.92 4.14
CA ASP A 51 9.63 -3.69 3.10
C ASP A 51 10.83 -2.92 2.54
N LEU A 52 12.03 -3.49 2.74
CA LEU A 52 13.31 -2.96 2.27
C LEU A 52 13.61 -3.57 0.89
N ASP A 53 13.19 -2.89 -0.18
CA ASP A 53 13.30 -3.38 -1.54
C ASP A 53 14.57 -2.88 -2.23
N ALA A 54 15.72 -3.35 -1.73
CA ALA A 54 17.03 -3.11 -2.30
C ALA A 54 17.56 -4.40 -2.93
N ARG A 55 17.95 -4.35 -4.21
CA ARG A 55 18.41 -5.52 -4.97
C ARG A 55 19.62 -5.17 -5.81
N TYR A 56 20.50 -6.14 -6.06
CA TYR A 56 21.56 -5.97 -7.05
C TYR A 56 20.95 -5.91 -8.46
N ARG A 57 21.49 -5.03 -9.30
CA ARG A 57 20.92 -4.75 -10.63
C ARG A 57 20.96 -5.96 -11.55
N ASN A 58 22.03 -6.74 -11.46
CA ASN A 58 22.27 -8.07 -12.03
C ASN A 58 23.04 -8.85 -10.95
N HIS A 59 23.18 -10.17 -11.02
CA HIS A 59 23.96 -10.95 -10.03
C HIS A 59 25.44 -10.55 -9.87
N GLU A 60 25.88 -9.51 -10.56
CA GLU A 60 27.16 -8.83 -10.41
C GLU A 60 27.04 -7.70 -9.37
N ALA A 61 27.95 -7.69 -8.39
CA ALA A 61 27.97 -6.77 -7.25
C ALA A 61 28.27 -5.30 -7.60
N SER A 62 28.00 -4.85 -8.82
CA SER A 62 28.46 -3.56 -9.34
C SER A 62 27.55 -2.37 -9.02
N ALA A 63 26.27 -2.58 -8.70
CA ALA A 63 25.38 -1.52 -8.21
C ALA A 63 24.15 -2.05 -7.46
N ILE A 64 23.91 -1.52 -6.24
CA ILE A 64 22.65 -1.71 -5.52
C ILE A 64 21.59 -0.81 -6.13
N ARG A 65 20.45 -1.39 -6.52
CA ARG A 65 19.24 -0.69 -6.92
C ARG A 65 18.29 -0.65 -5.73
N ASP A 66 18.08 0.53 -5.18
CA ASP A 66 17.11 0.79 -4.13
C ASP A 66 15.80 1.31 -4.75
N HIS A 67 14.70 0.57 -4.55
CA HIS A 67 13.35 0.98 -4.98
C HIS A 67 12.60 1.75 -3.88
N GLY A 68 13.29 2.13 -2.82
CA GLY A 68 12.77 2.78 -1.62
C GLY A 68 12.09 1.79 -0.67
N THR A 69 12.17 2.11 0.62
CA THR A 69 11.40 1.45 1.68
C THR A 69 9.91 1.63 1.45
N LYS A 70 9.15 0.53 1.49
CA LYS A 70 7.70 0.50 1.27
C LYS A 70 6.99 0.14 2.56
N PHE A 71 5.83 0.76 2.77
CA PHE A 71 4.87 0.34 3.78
C PHE A 71 3.77 -0.45 3.08
N ARG A 72 3.61 -1.72 3.45
CA ARG A 72 2.63 -2.64 2.84
C ARG A 72 1.59 -3.06 3.85
N ILE A 73 0.35 -3.16 3.42
CA ILE A 73 -0.78 -3.55 4.26
C ILE A 73 -1.60 -4.59 3.50
N ALA A 74 -2.08 -5.63 4.19
CA ALA A 74 -3.08 -6.53 3.63
C ALA A 74 -4.37 -5.75 3.34
N VAL A 75 -5.01 -6.01 2.20
CA VAL A 75 -6.23 -5.27 1.82
C VAL A 75 -7.31 -5.38 2.91
N ASP A 76 -7.43 -6.54 3.54
CA ASP A 76 -8.38 -6.80 4.63
C ASP A 76 -8.13 -5.95 5.89
N ASN A 77 -6.92 -5.42 6.06
CA ASN A 77 -6.55 -4.53 7.15
C ASN A 77 -6.79 -3.04 6.83
N LEU A 78 -7.03 -2.66 5.56
CA LEU A 78 -7.29 -1.26 5.20
C LEU A 78 -8.47 -0.63 5.95
N PRO A 79 -9.60 -1.32 6.21
CA PRO A 79 -10.71 -0.75 6.98
C PRO A 79 -10.31 -0.27 8.37
N LYS A 80 -9.29 -0.87 9.01
CA LYS A 80 -8.79 -0.45 10.33
C LYS A 80 -8.15 0.94 10.29
N LEU A 81 -7.66 1.37 9.13
CA LEU A 81 -6.84 2.56 8.94
C LEU A 81 -7.63 3.79 8.46
N TYR A 82 -8.88 3.62 8.01
CA TYR A 82 -9.70 4.67 7.40
C TYR A 82 -11.06 4.83 8.09
N LYS A 83 -11.56 6.08 8.14
CA LYS A 83 -12.86 6.40 8.74
C LYS A 83 -14.02 6.07 7.81
N ASN A 84 -13.87 6.44 6.54
CA ASN A 84 -14.95 6.42 5.57
C ASN A 84 -14.62 5.40 4.47
N ILE A 85 -15.56 4.48 4.22
CA ILE A 85 -15.40 3.39 3.25
C ILE A 85 -16.68 3.32 2.43
N ARG A 86 -16.55 3.33 1.09
CA ARG A 86 -17.70 3.15 0.18
C ARG A 86 -17.29 2.36 -1.05
N SER A 87 -18.21 1.54 -1.56
CA SER A 87 -18.06 0.89 -2.86
C SER A 87 -18.49 1.84 -3.99
N LEU A 88 -17.86 1.68 -5.15
CA LEU A 88 -18.23 2.30 -6.43
C LEU A 88 -18.71 1.24 -7.42
#